data_AF-A0A5C7RJ74-F1
#
_entry.id   AF-A0A5C7RJ74-F1
#
_cell.length_a   1.000
_cell.length_b   1.000
_cell.length_c   1.000
_cell.angle_alpha   90.00
_cell.angle_beta   90.00
_cell.angle_gamma   90.00
#
_symmetry.space_group_name_H-M   'P 1'
#
loop_
_entity.id
_entity.type
_entity.pdbx_description
1 polymer ?
#
loop_
_entity_poly.entity_id
_entity_poly.type
_entity_poly.pdbx_seq_one_letter_code
_entity_poly.pdbx_strand_id
1 'polypeptide(L)' 'MDSLSTALGTQSIYYWLDGYWITDKEEAELMDSINAFGSLHQVVELPMNADIETEIKRLLS' A
#
# COMPACT_ATOMS: atom_id res chain seq x y z
N MET A 1 33.30 10.82 -2.36
CA MET A 1 32.55 11.04 -3.61
C MET A 1 31.40 10.06 -3.57
N ASP A 2 30.21 10.63 -3.39
CA ASP A 2 28.91 10.05 -3.72
C ASP A 2 28.48 8.85 -2.88
N SER A 3 28.12 9.16 -1.62
CA SER A 3 27.20 8.35 -0.84
C SER A 3 26.00 8.03 -1.72
N LEU A 4 25.85 6.74 -2.04
CA LEU A 4 24.73 6.14 -2.75
C LEU A 4 23.47 6.94 -2.44
N SER A 5 23.00 7.71 -3.41
CA SER A 5 21.65 8.26 -3.44
C SER A 5 20.75 7.11 -3.06
N THR A 6 20.34 7.07 -1.79
CA THR A 6 19.41 6.09 -1.29
C THR A 6 18.16 6.42 -2.07
N ALA A 7 17.96 5.70 -3.18
CA ALA A 7 16.68 5.69 -3.86
C ALA A 7 15.70 5.48 -2.72
N LEU A 8 14.96 6.53 -2.37
CA LEU A 8 13.93 6.48 -1.36
C LEU A 8 12.95 5.47 -1.93
N GLY A 9 13.17 4.18 -1.60
CA GLY A 9 12.45 3.08 -2.23
C GLY A 9 10.99 3.36 -1.97
N THR A 10 10.20 3.53 -3.02
CA THR A 10 8.77 3.54 -2.88
C THR A 10 8.31 2.09 -2.83
N GLN A 11 7.38 1.80 -1.95
CA GLN A 11 6.68 0.53 -1.87
C GLN A 11 5.23 0.76 -2.28
N SER A 12 4.70 -0.17 -3.06
CA SER A 12 3.30 -0.16 -3.44
C SER A 12 2.48 -0.80 -2.31
N ILE A 13 1.52 -0.06 -1.80
CA ILE A 13 0.55 -0.52 -0.82
C ILE A 13 -0.80 -0.67 -1.51
N TYR A 14 -1.40 -1.83 -1.33
CA TYR A 14 -2.74 -2.19 -1.80
C TYR A 14 -3.70 -2.01 -0.63
N TYR A 15 -4.60 -1.04 -0.68
CA TYR A 15 -5.51 -0.74 0.44
C TYR A 15 -6.97 -0.75 0.02
N TRP A 16 -7.85 -1.10 0.95
CA TRP A 16 -9.30 -1.12 0.77
C TRP A 16 -9.96 -0.04 1.62
N LEU A 17 -11.18 0.36 1.21
CA LEU A 17 -11.99 1.34 1.92
C LEU A 17 -12.42 0.88 3.33
N ASP A 18 -12.31 -0.42 3.60
CA ASP A 18 -12.55 -1.01 4.93
C ASP A 18 -11.44 -0.67 5.94
N GLY A 19 -10.34 -0.05 5.49
CA GLY A 19 -9.17 0.25 6.32
C GLY A 19 -8.12 -0.87 6.33
N TYR A 20 -8.34 -1.94 5.56
CA TYR A 20 -7.35 -3.00 5.35
C TYR A 20 -6.30 -2.56 4.32
N TRP A 21 -5.06 -3.01 4.50
CA TRP A 21 -3.98 -2.76 3.55
C TRP A 21 -2.99 -3.92 3.53
N ILE A 22 -2.36 -4.12 2.38
CA ILE A 22 -1.41 -5.18 2.09
C ILE A 22 -0.28 -4.59 1.26
N THR A 23 0.96 -4.97 1.58
CA THR A 23 2.16 -4.61 0.79
C THR A 23 2.44 -5.61 -0.34
N ASP A 24 1.98 -6.85 -0.17
CA ASP A 24 2.13 -7.93 -1.13
C ASP A 24 1.04 -7.91 -2.22
N LYS A 25 1.49 -7.95 -3.47
CA LYS A 25 0.60 -7.90 -4.63
C LYS A 25 -0.21 -9.19 -4.77
N GLU A 26 0.39 -10.35 -4.53
CA GLU A 26 -0.27 -11.64 -4.72
C GLU A 26 -1.38 -11.83 -3.69
N GLU A 27 -1.13 -11.45 -2.43
CA GLU A 27 -2.15 -11.43 -1.38
C GLU A 27 -3.29 -10.46 -1.73
N ALA A 28 -2.98 -9.26 -2.23
CA ALA A 28 -4.01 -8.30 -2.62
C ALA A 28 -4.87 -8.78 -3.79
N GLU A 29 -4.24 -9.36 -4.82
CA GLU A 29 -4.95 -9.96 -5.95
C GLU A 29 -5.80 -11.17 -5.54
N LEU A 30 -5.33 -11.97 -4.56
CA LEU A 30 -6.12 -13.06 -4.00
C LEU A 30 -7.37 -12.54 -3.28
N MET A 31 -7.23 -11.49 -2.47
CA MET A 31 -8.34 -10.89 -1.74
C MET A 31 -9.36 -10.24 -2.67
N ASP A 32 -8.90 -9.59 -3.74
CA ASP A 32 -9.74 -9.11 -4.83
C ASP A 32 -10.45 -10.25 -5.57
N SER A 33 -9.74 -11.36 -5.83
CA SER A 33 -10.29 -12.52 -6.55
C SER A 33 -11.44 -13.19 -5.80
N ILE A 34 -11.37 -13.22 -4.47
CA ILE A 34 -12.47 -13.73 -3.62
C ILE A 34 -13.49 -12.64 -3.25
N ASN A 35 -13.30 -11.41 -3.73
CA ASN A 35 -14.09 -10.23 -3.37
C ASN A 35 -14.25 -10.08 -1.84
N ALA A 36 -13.15 -10.30 -1.09
CA ALA A 36 -13.17 -10.38 0.37
C ALA A 36 -13.77 -9.13 1.04
N PHE A 37 -13.50 -7.96 0.45
CA PHE A 37 -13.90 -6.66 0.98
C PHE A 37 -15.06 -6.01 0.21
N GLY A 38 -15.63 -6.69 -0.78
CA GLY A 38 -16.70 -6.13 -1.61
C GLY A 38 -16.28 -4.95 -2.49
N SER A 39 -14.98 -4.70 -2.62
CA SER A 39 -14.39 -3.56 -3.35
C SER A 39 -13.00 -3.91 -3.84
N LEU A 40 -12.58 -3.26 -4.93
CA LEU A 40 -11.21 -3.37 -5.42
C LEU A 40 -10.25 -2.62 -4.50
N HIS A 41 -9.04 -3.15 -4.31
CA HIS A 41 -7.99 -2.38 -3.66
C HIS A 41 -7.57 -1.17 -4.51
N GLN A 42 -7.08 -0.14 -3.85
CA GLN A 42 -6.36 0.96 -4.45
C GLN A 42 -4.86 0.78 -4.23
N VAL A 43 -4.07 1.18 -5.22
CA VAL A 43 -2.61 1.11 -5.15
C VAL A 43 -2.08 2.49 -4.82
N VAL A 44 -1.30 2.60 -3.74
CA VAL A 44 -0.62 3.83 -3.34
C VAL A 44 0.88 3.55 -3.18
N GLU A 45 1.70 4.40 -3.78
CA GLU A 45 3.16 4.32 -3.67
C GLU A 45 3.64 5.19 -2.52
N LEU A 46 4.09 4.56 -1.43
CA LEU A 46 4.60 5.26 -0.25
C LEU A 46 6.10 5.06 -0.12
N PRO A 47 6.86 6.02 0.41
CA PRO A 47 8.26 5.75 0.71
C PRO A 47 8.36 4.62 1.76
N MET A 48 9.35 3.74 1.65
CA MET A 48 9.53 2.59 2.55
C MET A 48 9.64 2.97 4.04
N ASN A 49 9.97 4.23 4.33
CA ASN A 49 10.06 4.77 5.69
C ASN A 49 8.78 5.53 6.12
N ALA A 50 7.72 5.56 5.31
CA ALA A 50 6.45 6.16 5.70
C ALA A 50 5.63 5.22 6.58
N ASP A 51 4.88 5.85 7.48
CA ASP A 51 3.88 5.18 8.30
C ASP A 51 2.64 4.89 7.44
N ILE A 52 2.57 3.66 6.91
CA ILE A 52 1.49 3.21 6.02
C ILE A 52 0.13 3.45 6.68
N GLU A 53 -0.01 3.07 7.96
CA GLU A 53 -1.28 3.20 8.66
C GLU A 53 -1.77 4.65 8.72
N THR A 54 -0.89 5.59 9.07
CA THR A 54 -1.21 7.02 9.08
C THR A 54 -1.60 7.52 7.70
N GLU A 55 -0.91 7.08 6.65
CA GLU A 55 -1.17 7.54 5.29
C GLU A 55 -2.46 6.94 4.70
N ILE A 56 -2.72 5.65 4.93
CA ILE A 56 -4.00 5.02 4.57
C ILE A 56 -5.15 5.70 5.33
N LYS A 57 -4.99 5.98 6.63
CA LYS A 57 -6.00 6.73 7.39
C LYS A 57 -6.24 8.13 6.81
N ARG A 58 -5.19 8.83 6.36
CA ARG A 58 -5.32 10.13 5.69
C ARG A 58 -6.08 10.02 4.36
N LEU A 59 -5.86 8.96 3.59
CA LEU A 59 -6.55 8.74 2.31
C LEU A 59 -8.03 8.39 2.49
N LEU A 60 -8.38 7.77 3.62
CA LEU A 60 -9.76 7.40 3.98
C LEU A 60 -10.53 8.51 4.73
N SER A 61 -9.86 9.60 5.14
CA SER A 61 -10.45 10.71 5.90
C SER A 61 -11.10 11.79 5.03
#